data_AF-A0A849BH33-F1
#
_entry.id   AF-A0A849BH33-F1
#
_cell.length_a   1.000
_cell.length_b   1.000
_cell.length_c   1.000
_cell.angle_alpha   90.00
_cell.angle_beta   90.00
_cell.angle_gamma   90.00
#
_symmetry.space_group_name_H-M   'P 1'
#
loop_
_entity.id
_entity.type
_entity.pdbx_description
1 polymer ?
#
loop_
_entity_poly.entity_id
_entity_poly.type
_entity_poly.pdbx_seq_one_letter_code
_entity_poly.pdbx_strand_id
1 'polypeptide(L)'
;GLTSRWTTPAASAAPDAGARLGPVAADVRAPGAEVRLSVLGRYSSGAFAQSAAEIVAHDPGTHRVFVVNALNGRLDVLDASDPTAPVLETTVAFGAGEVPNSVDVREDGLVAVAVEAPRKTDRGRLVLLDGRAEQPREVGSVRVGALPDMVTWTPDGRTALVANEGEPSAPGDDGSEDAPERPGYAADPVGSVSVVDVVARGGDLDRLRVRTRTAGFERFEARRDELVAAGLRLTGPDAASLRLARNLEPEYITVADDGRTAWVALQEANALARLDVVRGRITDVLPLERVDHSRPGHGIDPSDRDGVADVRPVPVTGLQMPDGIASYTAADGETYVVTANEGDSRAWGDEDTWRETGGFSDEARAKDLGDDGLPPLCATSPAAGRLDDADLGRLTISWPDGLSADGSCVQDLHAYGSRSVSVLDADGRTVWDSGDQLERLVAQALPDFFNSDHEEATFDGRSDNKGPEPEGVTVGRVTTASGEERVYAFVGLERVGGVVVGDVTDPRDVRFVQYLNPRDLSVDTEVDDDDQPPAGWEAAGDLGPEGLAFVAAEDSPLPGVPLLVVGNEVSGTTTLLRLDVTG
;
A
#
# COMPACT_ATOMS: atom_id res chain seq x y z
N GLY A 1 -18.73 -23.95 4.40
CA GLY A 1 -18.08 -25.28 4.49
C GLY A 1 -17.77 -25.72 3.08
N LEU A 2 -16.48 -25.95 2.80
CA LEU A 2 -15.76 -25.71 1.53
C LEU A 2 -15.38 -24.23 1.37
N THR A 3 -14.35 -23.81 2.11
CA THR A 3 -13.50 -22.67 1.76
C THR A 3 -12.56 -23.16 0.65
N SER A 4 -12.67 -22.60 -0.55
CA SER A 4 -11.70 -22.86 -1.61
C SER A 4 -10.38 -22.21 -1.22
N ARG A 5 -9.39 -23.06 -0.95
CA ARG A 5 -8.01 -22.64 -0.71
C ARG A 5 -7.42 -22.25 -2.07
N TRP A 6 -6.49 -21.29 -2.13
CA TRP A 6 -5.48 -21.36 -3.18
C TRP A 6 -4.77 -22.67 -2.97
N THR A 7 -5.17 -23.70 -3.71
CA THR A 7 -4.36 -24.89 -3.81
C THR A 7 -3.13 -24.47 -4.58
N THR A 8 -2.03 -24.17 -3.88
CA THR A 8 -0.68 -24.16 -4.45
C THR A 8 -0.45 -25.58 -4.95
N PRO A 9 -0.57 -25.84 -6.26
CA PRO A 9 -0.18 -27.15 -6.77
C PRO A 9 1.35 -27.18 -6.85
N ALA A 10 1.93 -28.38 -6.90
CA ALA A 10 3.37 -28.53 -7.05
C ALA A 10 3.88 -27.67 -8.22
N ALA A 11 4.61 -26.60 -7.91
CA ALA A 11 5.14 -25.66 -8.88
C ALA A 11 6.11 -26.39 -9.82
N SER A 12 5.91 -26.26 -11.14
CA SER A 12 6.96 -26.63 -12.08
C SER A 12 7.89 -25.44 -12.24
N ALA A 13 9.02 -25.45 -11.53
CA ALA A 13 10.14 -24.58 -11.84
C ALA A 13 10.76 -25.04 -13.18
N ALA A 14 10.26 -24.52 -14.29
CA ALA A 14 10.87 -24.71 -15.60
C ALA A 14 11.05 -23.33 -16.27
N PRO A 15 12.28 -22.88 -16.49
CA PRO A 15 12.52 -21.62 -17.18
C PRO A 15 12.23 -21.79 -18.67
N ASP A 16 11.13 -21.20 -19.15
CA ASP A 16 10.90 -21.07 -20.59
C ASP A 16 11.74 -19.90 -21.14
N ALA A 17 12.48 -20.19 -22.22
CA ALA A 17 13.51 -19.33 -22.80
C ALA A 17 12.92 -18.46 -23.92
N GLY A 18 12.26 -17.37 -23.54
CA GLY A 18 11.95 -16.23 -24.40
C GLY A 18 12.58 -14.98 -23.80
N ALA A 19 13.31 -14.22 -24.61
CA ALA A 19 14.10 -13.01 -24.28
C ALA A 19 13.82 -12.39 -22.90
N ARG A 20 14.57 -12.81 -21.88
CA ARG A 20 14.48 -12.26 -20.51
C ARG A 20 15.49 -11.13 -20.36
N LEU A 21 15.03 -9.97 -19.91
CA LEU A 21 15.89 -8.93 -19.34
C LEU A 21 16.21 -9.34 -17.89
N GLY A 22 17.33 -10.06 -17.69
CA GLY A 22 17.88 -10.36 -16.36
C GLY A 22 17.38 -11.66 -15.68
N PRO A 23 18.00 -12.01 -14.53
CA PRO A 23 17.54 -13.07 -13.65
C PRO A 23 16.18 -12.72 -13.03
N VAL A 24 15.44 -13.75 -12.61
CA VAL A 24 14.11 -13.63 -11.99
C VAL A 24 14.16 -14.53 -10.76
N ALA A 25 14.02 -13.95 -9.56
CA ALA A 25 13.97 -14.69 -8.30
C ALA A 25 12.84 -15.72 -8.29
N ALA A 26 11.65 -15.37 -8.76
CA ALA A 26 10.51 -16.28 -8.85
C ALA A 26 9.63 -16.04 -10.10
N ASP A 27 9.22 -17.11 -10.78
CA ASP A 27 8.13 -17.13 -11.78
C ASP A 27 7.30 -18.39 -11.54
N VAL A 28 6.53 -18.37 -10.44
CA VAL A 28 5.66 -19.48 -10.02
C VAL A 28 4.28 -19.27 -10.61
N ARG A 29 3.76 -20.26 -11.32
CA ARG A 29 2.47 -20.17 -12.02
C ARG A 29 1.52 -21.29 -11.63
N ALA A 30 0.23 -20.97 -11.53
CA ALA A 30 -0.81 -21.95 -11.43
C ALA A 30 -0.92 -22.79 -12.73
N PRO A 31 -1.08 -24.11 -12.64
CA PRO A 31 -1.42 -24.97 -13.77
C PRO A 31 -2.71 -24.49 -14.42
N GLY A 32 -2.67 -24.26 -15.73
CA GLY A 32 -3.84 -23.77 -16.48
C GLY A 32 -4.13 -22.29 -16.26
N ALA A 33 -3.19 -21.50 -15.72
CA ALA A 33 -3.29 -20.05 -15.73
C ALA A 33 -3.57 -19.55 -17.17
N GLU A 34 -4.59 -18.70 -17.31
CA GLU A 34 -5.04 -18.11 -18.59
C GLU A 34 -4.40 -16.76 -18.88
N VAL A 35 -3.59 -16.25 -17.95
CA VAL A 35 -2.74 -15.08 -18.15
C VAL A 35 -1.33 -15.32 -17.61
N ARG A 36 -0.36 -14.59 -18.15
CA ARG A 36 1.03 -14.58 -17.71
C ARG A 36 1.60 -13.17 -17.75
N LEU A 37 2.07 -12.69 -16.60
CA LEU A 37 2.98 -11.55 -16.51
C LEU A 37 4.40 -11.92 -16.92
N SER A 38 5.07 -11.03 -17.63
CA SER A 38 6.51 -11.07 -17.85
C SER A 38 7.11 -9.66 -17.98
N VAL A 39 8.36 -9.52 -17.57
CA VAL A 39 9.10 -8.25 -17.68
C VAL A 39 9.27 -7.87 -19.15
N LEU A 40 8.87 -6.65 -19.50
CA LEU A 40 8.97 -6.10 -20.85
C LEU A 40 10.12 -5.11 -20.96
N GLY A 41 10.20 -4.16 -20.03
CA GLY A 41 11.21 -3.10 -19.99
C GLY A 41 11.25 -2.44 -18.62
N ARG A 42 12.35 -1.72 -18.35
CA ARG A 42 12.60 -1.05 -17.07
C ARG A 42 13.31 0.28 -17.29
N TYR A 43 12.86 1.29 -16.57
CA TYR A 43 13.60 2.53 -16.35
C TYR A 43 14.18 2.51 -14.93
N SER A 44 15.36 3.10 -14.74
CA SER A 44 15.96 3.34 -13.42
C SER A 44 16.35 4.80 -13.32
N SER A 45 15.97 5.44 -12.21
CA SER A 45 16.38 6.80 -11.88
C SER A 45 17.87 6.90 -11.49
N GLY A 46 18.47 5.76 -11.12
CA GLY A 46 19.80 5.67 -10.53
C GLY A 46 19.86 6.15 -9.07
N ALA A 47 18.71 6.37 -8.43
CA ALA A 47 18.59 6.65 -7.01
C ALA A 47 18.11 5.41 -6.26
N PHE A 48 18.52 5.28 -5.00
CA PHE A 48 18.17 4.19 -4.10
C PHE A 48 17.51 4.74 -2.83
N ALA A 49 16.57 3.99 -2.29
CA ALA A 49 15.76 4.29 -1.10
C ALA A 49 14.99 5.61 -1.20
N GLN A 50 14.25 5.91 -0.13
CA GLN A 50 13.59 7.21 0.12
C GLN A 50 12.56 7.57 -0.96
N SER A 51 11.72 6.65 -1.40
CA SER A 51 10.59 6.99 -2.27
C SER A 51 11.00 7.49 -3.68
N ALA A 52 11.97 6.82 -4.31
CA ALA A 52 12.52 7.26 -5.60
C ALA A 52 11.62 6.96 -6.81
N ALA A 53 10.65 6.05 -6.67
CA ALA A 53 9.63 5.71 -7.67
C ALA A 53 8.39 5.04 -7.01
N GLU A 54 7.50 5.84 -6.43
CA GLU A 54 6.34 5.34 -5.66
C GLU A 54 5.10 5.13 -6.55
N ILE A 55 4.27 6.15 -6.68
CA ILE A 55 3.01 6.10 -7.42
C ILE A 55 3.23 6.37 -8.89
N VAL A 56 2.67 5.49 -9.73
CA VAL A 56 2.77 5.55 -11.18
C VAL A 56 1.39 5.73 -11.82
N ALA A 57 1.32 6.53 -12.88
CA ALA A 57 0.12 6.67 -13.71
C ALA A 57 0.47 6.74 -15.19
N HIS A 58 -0.35 6.13 -16.05
CA HIS A 58 -0.13 6.04 -17.48
C HIS A 58 -1.12 6.91 -18.26
N ASP A 59 -0.61 7.67 -19.24
CA ASP A 59 -1.46 8.38 -20.21
C ASP A 59 -1.64 7.55 -21.49
N PRO A 60 -2.85 7.07 -21.81
CA PRO A 60 -3.08 6.28 -23.03
C PRO A 60 -2.84 7.04 -24.33
N GLY A 61 -2.99 8.37 -24.33
CA GLY A 61 -2.88 9.19 -25.54
C GLY A 61 -1.44 9.45 -26.01
N THR A 62 -0.49 9.49 -25.08
CA THR A 62 0.94 9.75 -25.36
C THR A 62 1.85 8.60 -24.96
N HIS A 63 1.33 7.60 -24.24
CA HIS A 63 2.08 6.53 -23.60
C HIS A 63 3.19 7.03 -22.67
N ARG A 64 2.99 8.22 -22.09
CA ARG A 64 3.82 8.69 -20.98
C ARG A 64 3.44 7.97 -19.69
N VAL A 65 4.43 7.66 -18.87
CA VAL A 65 4.25 7.22 -17.48
C VAL A 65 4.74 8.34 -16.58
N PHE A 66 3.86 8.82 -15.69
CA PHE A 66 4.19 9.77 -14.65
C PHE A 66 4.55 8.99 -13.39
N VAL A 67 5.68 9.31 -12.78
CA VAL A 67 6.24 8.58 -11.64
C VAL A 67 6.54 9.58 -10.54
N VAL A 68 5.95 9.39 -9.36
CA VAL A 68 6.29 10.16 -8.17
C VAL A 68 7.70 9.80 -7.72
N ASN A 69 8.54 10.82 -7.57
CA ASN A 69 9.89 10.72 -7.04
C ASN A 69 9.98 11.68 -5.85
N ALA A 70 9.44 11.24 -4.72
CA ALA A 70 9.34 12.04 -3.50
C ALA A 70 10.73 12.39 -2.95
N LEU A 71 11.71 11.47 -3.07
CA LEU A 71 13.14 11.72 -2.78
C LEU A 71 13.61 13.08 -3.31
N ASN A 72 13.29 13.37 -4.56
CA ASN A 72 13.75 14.56 -5.25
C ASN A 72 12.68 15.67 -5.32
N GLY A 73 11.55 15.51 -4.64
CA GLY A 73 10.42 16.46 -4.66
C GLY A 73 9.93 16.75 -6.08
N ARG A 74 9.86 15.73 -6.94
CA ARG A 74 9.56 15.90 -8.38
C ARG A 74 8.69 14.78 -8.94
N LEU A 75 8.11 15.05 -10.10
CA LEU A 75 7.42 14.06 -10.92
C LEU A 75 8.30 13.72 -12.13
N ASP A 76 8.75 12.49 -12.25
CA ASP A 76 9.46 12.00 -13.42
C ASP A 76 8.44 11.63 -14.52
N VAL A 77 8.76 11.95 -15.77
CA VAL A 77 7.89 11.72 -16.93
C VAL A 77 8.64 10.85 -17.92
N LEU A 78 8.23 9.59 -18.02
CA LEU A 78 8.87 8.60 -18.88
C LEU A 78 8.11 8.49 -20.20
N ASP A 79 8.81 8.44 -21.33
CA ASP A 79 8.26 7.97 -22.60
C ASP A 79 8.28 6.44 -22.60
N ALA A 80 7.10 5.82 -22.61
CA ALA A 80 6.90 4.38 -22.70
C ALA A 80 6.21 3.96 -24.01
N SER A 81 6.30 4.78 -25.07
CA SER A 81 5.83 4.43 -26.41
C SER A 81 6.54 3.18 -26.96
N ASP A 82 7.83 3.01 -26.61
CA ASP A 82 8.52 1.72 -26.66
C ASP A 82 8.61 1.14 -25.23
N PRO A 83 7.65 0.32 -24.81
CA PRO A 83 7.61 -0.19 -23.44
C PRO A 83 8.72 -1.20 -23.14
N THR A 84 9.53 -1.61 -24.13
CA THR A 84 10.70 -2.47 -23.92
C THR A 84 11.92 -1.70 -23.42
N ALA A 85 11.93 -0.38 -23.62
CA ALA A 85 13.00 0.52 -23.23
C ALA A 85 12.43 1.90 -22.85
N PRO A 86 11.66 2.00 -21.75
CA PRO A 86 11.16 3.29 -21.28
C PRO A 86 12.33 4.24 -20.96
N VAL A 87 12.17 5.52 -21.29
CA VAL A 87 13.21 6.53 -21.09
C VAL A 87 12.67 7.76 -20.38
N LEU A 88 13.47 8.38 -19.52
CA LEU A 88 13.14 9.69 -18.95
C LEU A 88 13.06 10.73 -20.06
N GLU A 89 11.89 11.32 -20.24
CA GLU A 89 11.67 12.41 -21.18
C GLU A 89 11.92 13.77 -20.51
N THR A 90 11.34 13.98 -19.33
CA THR A 90 11.47 15.23 -18.56
C THR A 90 11.08 15.03 -17.10
N THR A 91 11.18 16.09 -16.30
CA THR A 91 10.72 16.13 -14.90
C THR A 91 9.91 17.39 -14.62
N VAL A 92 8.99 17.31 -13.66
CA VAL A 92 8.21 18.44 -13.16
C VAL A 92 8.63 18.72 -11.73
N ALA A 93 9.12 19.92 -11.47
CA ALA A 93 9.48 20.39 -10.15
C ALA A 93 8.31 21.12 -9.48
N PHE A 94 8.19 20.99 -8.16
CA PHE A 94 7.20 21.69 -7.34
C PHE A 94 7.84 22.85 -6.56
N GLY A 95 7.08 23.48 -5.65
CA GLY A 95 7.60 24.55 -4.81
C GLY A 95 8.73 24.06 -3.91
N ALA A 96 9.58 24.97 -3.43
CA ALA A 96 10.67 24.60 -2.53
C ALA A 96 10.14 23.92 -1.25
N GLY A 97 10.57 22.68 -1.02
CA GLY A 97 10.14 21.84 0.11
C GLY A 97 8.76 21.22 -0.07
N GLU A 98 8.08 21.40 -1.21
CA GLU A 98 6.87 20.62 -1.51
C GLU A 98 7.27 19.26 -2.09
N VAL A 99 6.58 18.20 -1.65
CA VAL A 99 6.81 16.82 -2.10
C VAL A 99 5.54 16.29 -2.76
N PRO A 100 5.60 15.70 -3.97
CA PRO A 100 4.48 14.96 -4.53
C PRO A 100 4.40 13.58 -3.90
N ASN A 101 3.21 13.12 -3.52
CA ASN A 101 3.00 11.77 -2.95
C ASN A 101 2.24 10.87 -3.94
N SER A 102 1.34 11.43 -4.76
CA SER A 102 0.51 10.63 -5.66
C SER A 102 0.18 11.35 -6.95
N VAL A 103 -0.07 10.58 -8.01
CA VAL A 103 -0.40 11.05 -9.35
C VAL A 103 -1.50 10.20 -9.98
N ASP A 104 -2.42 10.85 -10.71
CA ASP A 104 -3.40 10.16 -11.56
C ASP A 104 -3.68 10.96 -12.84
N VAL A 105 -3.97 10.25 -13.94
CA VAL A 105 -4.12 10.83 -15.28
C VAL A 105 -5.56 10.66 -15.77
N ARG A 106 -6.18 11.78 -16.13
CA ARG A 106 -7.48 11.76 -16.81
C ARG A 106 -7.31 11.44 -18.30
N GLU A 107 -8.33 10.82 -18.91
CA GLU A 107 -8.38 10.44 -20.34
C GLU A 107 -7.92 11.54 -21.34
N ASP A 108 -8.13 12.83 -21.03
CA ASP A 108 -7.72 13.95 -21.89
C ASP A 108 -6.27 14.41 -21.70
N GLY A 109 -5.52 13.77 -20.79
CA GLY A 109 -4.14 14.09 -20.44
C GLY A 109 -4.00 15.12 -19.31
N LEU A 110 -5.10 15.48 -18.62
CA LEU A 110 -5.02 16.28 -17.40
C LEU A 110 -4.50 15.41 -16.25
N VAL A 111 -3.31 15.73 -15.77
CA VAL A 111 -2.65 15.04 -14.65
C VAL A 111 -3.03 15.74 -13.35
N ALA A 112 -3.45 14.97 -12.37
CA ALA A 112 -3.65 15.39 -11.00
C ALA A 112 -2.48 14.91 -10.15
N VAL A 113 -1.89 15.79 -9.33
CA VAL A 113 -0.81 15.43 -8.41
C VAL A 113 -1.18 15.91 -7.00
N ALA A 114 -1.16 14.98 -6.04
CA ALA A 114 -1.26 15.27 -4.61
C ALA A 114 0.12 15.75 -4.13
N VAL A 115 0.20 16.98 -3.63
CA VAL A 115 1.46 17.63 -3.26
C VAL A 115 1.37 18.14 -1.83
N GLU A 116 2.18 17.57 -0.95
CA GLU A 116 2.29 17.99 0.44
C GLU A 116 3.02 19.33 0.58
N ALA A 117 2.75 19.99 1.71
CA ALA A 117 3.40 21.24 2.04
C ALA A 117 4.75 20.96 2.74
N PRO A 118 5.70 21.91 2.76
CA PRO A 118 7.00 21.73 3.45
C PRO A 118 6.91 21.40 4.94
N ARG A 119 5.74 21.61 5.55
CA ARG A 119 5.39 21.04 6.84
C ARG A 119 4.21 20.13 6.60
N LYS A 120 4.35 18.81 6.84
CA LYS A 120 3.30 17.81 6.58
C LYS A 120 1.95 18.15 7.22
N THR A 121 1.97 18.80 8.38
CA THR A 121 0.76 19.23 9.10
C THR A 121 0.06 20.49 8.53
N ASP A 122 0.72 21.22 7.62
CA ASP A 122 0.10 22.31 6.87
C ASP A 122 -0.71 21.78 5.69
N ARG A 123 -1.67 22.57 5.21
CA ARG A 123 -2.49 22.19 4.05
C ARG A 123 -1.66 22.12 2.77
N GLY A 124 -1.64 20.97 2.11
CA GLY A 124 -1.05 20.77 0.80
C GLY A 124 -1.91 21.31 -0.35
N ARG A 125 -1.63 20.85 -1.57
CA ARG A 125 -2.36 21.25 -2.78
C ARG A 125 -2.55 20.08 -3.74
N LEU A 126 -3.69 20.08 -4.42
CA LEU A 126 -3.88 19.34 -5.66
C LEU A 126 -3.38 20.20 -6.81
N VAL A 127 -2.40 19.70 -7.55
CA VAL A 127 -1.85 20.34 -8.75
C VAL A 127 -2.44 19.69 -9.98
N LEU A 128 -2.85 20.51 -10.96
CA LEU A 128 -3.40 20.06 -12.23
C LEU A 128 -2.44 20.46 -13.35
N LEU A 129 -1.91 19.48 -14.08
CA LEU A 129 -0.95 19.67 -15.17
C LEU A 129 -1.57 19.30 -16.52
N ASP A 130 -1.29 20.10 -17.54
CA ASP A 130 -1.43 19.65 -18.93
C ASP A 130 -0.28 18.68 -19.23
N GLY A 131 -0.53 17.39 -19.02
CA GLY A 131 0.50 16.33 -19.08
C GLY A 131 0.93 15.96 -20.49
N ARG A 132 0.16 16.35 -21.51
CA ARG A 132 0.46 16.10 -22.92
C ARG A 132 1.20 17.25 -23.60
N ALA A 133 1.42 18.36 -22.91
CA ALA A 133 2.32 19.40 -23.38
C ALA A 133 3.75 18.87 -23.50
N GLU A 134 4.55 19.42 -24.44
CA GLU A 134 5.96 19.04 -24.62
C GLU A 134 6.73 19.06 -23.29
N GLN A 135 6.49 20.10 -22.50
CA GLN A 135 6.83 20.14 -21.08
C GLN A 135 5.55 20.25 -20.26
N PRO A 136 5.23 19.25 -19.41
CA PRO A 136 4.06 19.33 -18.54
C PRO A 136 4.07 20.61 -17.72
N ARG A 137 2.93 21.29 -17.71
CA ARG A 137 2.80 22.63 -17.12
C ARG A 137 1.57 22.70 -16.25
N GLU A 138 1.68 23.43 -15.14
CA GLU A 138 0.53 23.69 -14.26
C GLU A 138 -0.53 24.53 -15.00
N VAL A 139 -1.74 23.99 -15.08
CA VAL A 139 -2.94 24.65 -15.60
C VAL A 139 -3.93 25.05 -14.50
N GLY A 140 -3.69 24.57 -13.28
CA GLY A 140 -4.38 25.04 -12.09
C GLY A 140 -3.91 24.32 -10.82
N SER A 141 -4.27 24.87 -9.67
CA SER A 141 -4.06 24.21 -8.39
C SER A 141 -5.11 24.67 -7.38
N VAL A 142 -5.34 23.84 -6.35
CA VAL A 142 -6.24 24.16 -5.25
C VAL A 142 -5.72 23.59 -3.93
N ARG A 143 -5.91 24.34 -2.84
CA ARG A 143 -5.55 23.87 -1.48
C ARG A 143 -6.47 22.72 -1.05
N VAL A 144 -5.87 21.65 -0.55
CA VAL A 144 -6.56 20.46 -0.02
C VAL A 144 -6.29 20.33 1.50
N GLY A 145 -6.43 19.15 2.10
CA GLY A 145 -6.13 18.90 3.51
C GLY A 145 -4.62 18.89 3.80
N ALA A 146 -4.25 18.54 5.03
CA ALA A 146 -2.86 18.32 5.42
C ALA A 146 -2.39 16.94 4.94
N LEU A 147 -1.11 16.81 4.57
CA LEU A 147 -0.52 15.59 4.01
C LEU A 147 -1.42 14.90 2.96
N PRO A 148 -1.65 15.55 1.79
CA PRO A 148 -2.39 14.94 0.70
C PRO A 148 -1.59 13.77 0.14
N ASP A 149 -1.98 12.59 0.54
CA ASP A 149 -1.23 11.38 0.29
C ASP A 149 -1.58 10.80 -1.09
N MET A 150 -2.83 10.37 -1.28
CA MET A 150 -3.30 9.80 -2.55
C MET A 150 -4.21 10.73 -3.37
N VAL A 151 -4.17 10.62 -4.70
CA VAL A 151 -5.17 11.19 -5.61
C VAL A 151 -5.69 10.18 -6.64
N THR A 152 -7.01 10.23 -6.91
CA THR A 152 -7.63 9.49 -8.02
C THR A 152 -8.77 10.25 -8.69
N TRP A 153 -8.98 10.05 -9.99
CA TRP A 153 -10.12 10.54 -10.76
C TRP A 153 -11.33 9.62 -10.63
N THR A 154 -12.52 10.21 -10.61
CA THR A 154 -13.75 9.45 -10.90
C THR A 154 -13.70 8.89 -12.32
N PRO A 155 -14.35 7.74 -12.61
CA PRO A 155 -14.35 7.15 -13.95
C PRO A 155 -14.83 8.08 -15.07
N ASP A 156 -15.66 9.08 -14.76
CA ASP A 156 -16.11 10.10 -15.74
C ASP A 156 -15.16 11.31 -15.88
N GLY A 157 -14.02 11.31 -15.18
CA GLY A 157 -12.99 12.34 -15.19
C GLY A 157 -13.41 13.71 -14.63
N ARG A 158 -14.58 13.81 -13.99
CA ARG A 158 -15.11 15.11 -13.54
C ARG A 158 -14.66 15.52 -12.16
N THR A 159 -14.28 14.57 -11.31
CA THR A 159 -13.96 14.83 -9.92
C THR A 159 -12.66 14.11 -9.57
N ALA A 160 -11.70 14.84 -9.02
CA ALA A 160 -10.54 14.26 -8.35
C ALA A 160 -10.86 14.11 -6.86
N LEU A 161 -10.49 12.97 -6.28
CA LEU A 161 -10.57 12.68 -4.86
C LEU A 161 -9.15 12.65 -4.32
N VAL A 162 -8.90 13.37 -3.24
CA VAL A 162 -7.58 13.44 -2.60
C VAL A 162 -7.73 12.99 -1.15
N ALA A 163 -7.08 11.90 -0.79
CA ALA A 163 -6.92 11.49 0.59
C ALA A 163 -5.95 12.45 1.26
N ASN A 164 -6.29 12.93 2.46
CA ASN A 164 -5.45 13.86 3.20
C ASN A 164 -5.32 13.24 4.58
N GLU A 165 -4.22 12.54 4.76
CA GLU A 165 -3.93 11.65 5.87
C GLU A 165 -4.04 12.39 7.19
N GLY A 166 -3.26 13.48 7.29
CA GLY A 166 -3.35 14.38 8.42
C GLY A 166 -2.62 13.87 9.67
N GLU A 167 -1.50 13.18 9.47
CA GLU A 167 -0.66 12.65 10.53
C GLU A 167 -0.24 13.64 11.62
N PRO A 168 0.00 13.15 12.85
CA PRO A 168 0.64 13.93 13.89
C PRO A 168 2.09 14.27 13.52
N SER A 169 2.60 15.34 14.13
CA SER A 169 4.02 15.66 14.11
C SER A 169 4.59 15.82 15.52
N ALA A 170 5.79 15.33 15.73
CA ALA A 170 6.68 15.71 16.82
C ALA A 170 7.53 16.95 16.47
N PRO A 171 8.04 17.68 17.47
CA PRO A 171 9.08 18.69 17.25
C PRO A 171 10.36 18.05 16.67
N GLY A 172 10.74 18.44 15.44
CA GLY A 172 11.88 17.84 14.70
C GLY A 172 11.50 17.25 13.35
N ASP A 173 10.22 16.89 13.17
CA ASP A 173 9.69 16.27 11.95
C ASP A 173 9.66 17.21 10.71
N ASP A 174 10.15 18.45 10.83
CA ASP A 174 10.35 19.36 9.69
C ASP A 174 11.77 19.30 9.11
N GLY A 175 12.55 18.28 9.50
CA GLY A 175 13.93 18.08 9.07
C GLY A 175 14.90 19.14 9.59
N SER A 176 14.52 19.92 10.62
CA SER A 176 15.42 20.91 11.21
C SER A 176 16.16 20.35 12.43
N GLU A 177 17.50 20.33 12.34
CA GLU A 177 18.42 19.99 13.47
C GLU A 177 18.26 20.94 14.68
N ASP A 178 17.48 22.02 14.55
CA ASP A 178 17.30 23.08 15.54
C ASP A 178 15.99 22.93 16.37
N ALA A 179 15.34 21.76 16.36
CA ALA A 179 14.15 21.52 17.17
C ALA A 179 14.45 21.70 18.68
N PRO A 180 13.70 22.55 19.41
CA PRO A 180 13.97 22.79 20.82
C PRO A 180 13.78 21.50 21.66
N GLU A 181 14.59 21.36 22.72
CA GLU A 181 14.68 20.22 23.68
C GLU A 181 13.37 19.90 24.48
N ARG A 182 12.19 20.01 23.88
CA ARG A 182 10.91 19.53 24.44
C ARG A 182 10.04 18.95 23.33
N PRO A 183 10.22 17.67 22.98
CA PRO A 183 9.35 17.00 22.03
C PRO A 183 8.06 16.59 22.74
N GLY A 184 6.94 16.86 22.08
CA GLY A 184 5.59 16.58 22.52
C GLY A 184 4.65 17.01 21.41
N TYR A 185 3.64 16.18 21.11
CA TYR A 185 2.52 16.40 20.18
C TYR A 185 2.38 17.87 19.73
N ALA A 186 2.96 18.22 18.58
CA ALA A 186 3.09 19.61 18.15
C ALA A 186 1.87 20.06 17.36
N ALA A 187 1.48 19.23 16.38
CA ALA A 187 0.27 19.38 15.58
C ALA A 187 -0.22 17.98 15.18
N ASP A 188 -1.53 17.87 15.02
CA ASP A 188 -2.24 16.68 14.58
C ASP A 188 -3.49 17.27 13.91
N PRO A 189 -3.44 17.48 12.59
CA PRO A 189 -4.58 17.93 11.83
C PRO A 189 -5.65 16.84 11.74
N VAL A 190 -6.85 17.21 11.32
CA VAL A 190 -7.93 16.23 11.14
C VAL A 190 -7.77 15.64 9.75
N GLY A 191 -7.66 14.31 9.64
CA GLY A 191 -7.69 13.60 8.38
C GLY A 191 -8.99 13.86 7.61
N SER A 192 -8.92 13.88 6.28
CA SER A 192 -10.08 14.24 5.45
C SER A 192 -9.95 13.79 3.99
N VAL A 193 -11.05 13.80 3.25
CA VAL A 193 -11.03 13.63 1.79
C VAL A 193 -11.44 14.93 1.10
N SER A 194 -10.59 15.45 0.22
CA SER A 194 -10.90 16.59 -0.62
C SER A 194 -11.55 16.11 -1.92
N VAL A 195 -12.78 16.58 -2.19
CA VAL A 195 -13.58 16.25 -3.37
C VAL A 195 -13.57 17.44 -4.31
N VAL A 196 -12.83 17.33 -5.41
CA VAL A 196 -12.50 18.43 -6.30
C VAL A 196 -13.16 18.25 -7.67
N ASP A 197 -14.23 18.98 -7.94
CA ASP A 197 -14.86 18.99 -9.26
C ASP A 197 -14.00 19.83 -10.22
N VAL A 198 -13.57 19.24 -11.33
CA VAL A 198 -12.72 19.88 -12.34
C VAL A 198 -13.40 19.85 -13.70
N VAL A 199 -13.75 21.03 -14.22
CA VAL A 199 -14.41 21.17 -15.52
C VAL A 199 -13.59 22.04 -16.45
N ALA A 200 -13.10 21.47 -17.55
CA ALA A 200 -12.48 22.21 -18.66
C ALA A 200 -13.57 22.93 -19.48
N ARG A 201 -13.58 24.27 -19.47
CA ARG A 201 -14.63 25.03 -20.17
C ARG A 201 -14.44 24.95 -21.69
N GLY A 202 -15.30 24.20 -22.35
CA GLY A 202 -15.23 23.99 -23.79
C GLY A 202 -14.11 23.02 -24.21
N GLY A 203 -13.64 22.16 -23.29
CA GLY A 203 -12.53 21.24 -23.52
C GLY A 203 -11.14 21.88 -23.44
N ASP A 204 -11.07 23.16 -23.06
CA ASP A 204 -9.82 23.91 -22.96
C ASP A 204 -9.21 23.77 -21.55
N LEU A 205 -8.04 23.11 -21.48
CA LEU A 205 -7.30 22.90 -20.22
C LEU A 205 -6.76 24.21 -19.64
N ASP A 206 -6.62 25.30 -20.42
CA ASP A 206 -6.25 26.61 -19.88
C ASP A 206 -7.41 27.31 -19.16
N ARG A 207 -8.61 26.72 -19.20
CA ARG A 207 -9.85 27.32 -18.70
C ARG A 207 -10.59 26.37 -17.77
N LEU A 208 -9.87 25.82 -16.81
CA LEU A 208 -10.45 24.98 -15.76
C LEU A 208 -11.35 25.79 -14.82
N ARG A 209 -12.47 25.19 -14.45
CA ARG A 209 -13.27 25.59 -13.29
C ARG A 209 -13.12 24.51 -12.24
N VAL A 210 -12.51 24.87 -11.11
CA VAL A 210 -12.29 23.98 -9.98
C VAL A 210 -13.25 24.33 -8.85
N ARG A 211 -13.84 23.32 -8.20
CA ARG A 211 -14.63 23.48 -6.98
C ARG A 211 -14.27 22.38 -5.98
N THR A 212 -13.76 22.78 -4.83
CA THR A 212 -13.37 21.86 -3.77
C THR A 212 -14.42 21.80 -2.66
N ARG A 213 -14.61 20.60 -2.13
CA ARG A 213 -15.34 20.28 -0.90
C ARG A 213 -14.42 19.41 -0.04
N THR A 214 -14.56 19.46 1.27
CA THR A 214 -13.78 18.63 2.19
C THR A 214 -14.72 17.80 3.02
N ALA A 215 -14.49 16.48 3.01
CA ALA A 215 -15.25 15.49 3.75
C ALA A 215 -14.43 15.04 4.96
N GLY A 216 -14.82 15.49 6.15
CA GLY A 216 -14.18 15.11 7.42
C GLY A 216 -14.97 14.07 8.21
N PHE A 217 -14.41 13.69 9.36
CA PHE A 217 -14.90 12.64 10.25
C PHE A 217 -15.58 13.14 11.53
N GLU A 218 -15.64 14.45 11.78
CA GLU A 218 -16.07 15.03 13.06
C GLU A 218 -17.50 14.65 13.46
N ARG A 219 -18.36 14.34 12.48
CA ARG A 219 -19.74 13.88 12.75
C ARG A 219 -19.80 12.49 13.40
N PHE A 220 -18.73 11.69 13.31
CA PHE A 220 -18.66 10.36 13.90
C PHE A 220 -18.20 10.37 15.36
N GLU A 221 -17.74 11.50 15.89
CA GLU A 221 -17.40 11.62 17.31
C GLU A 221 -18.56 11.19 18.22
N ALA A 222 -19.81 11.49 17.82
CA ALA A 222 -21.01 11.06 18.55
C ALA A 222 -21.30 9.54 18.47
N ARG A 223 -20.64 8.82 17.57
CA ARG A 223 -20.71 7.36 17.38
C ARG A 223 -19.41 6.65 17.78
N ARG A 224 -18.45 7.37 18.39
CA ARG A 224 -17.14 6.83 18.77
C ARG A 224 -17.23 5.49 19.49
N ASP A 225 -18.01 5.42 20.57
CA ASP A 225 -18.12 4.20 21.38
C ASP A 225 -18.77 3.04 20.63
N GLU A 226 -19.71 3.33 19.71
CA GLU A 226 -20.32 2.33 18.83
C GLU A 226 -19.29 1.76 17.84
N LEU A 227 -18.50 2.63 17.23
CA LEU A 227 -17.48 2.24 16.25
C LEU A 227 -16.34 1.47 16.90
N VAL A 228 -15.85 1.92 18.07
CA VAL A 228 -14.83 1.19 18.85
C VAL A 228 -15.36 -0.19 19.26
N ALA A 229 -16.61 -0.28 19.72
CA ALA A 229 -17.23 -1.57 20.04
C ALA A 229 -17.41 -2.47 18.81
N ALA A 230 -17.47 -1.90 17.60
CA ALA A 230 -17.51 -2.62 16.34
C ALA A 230 -16.12 -2.98 15.79
N GLY A 231 -15.04 -2.56 16.45
CA GLY A 231 -13.66 -2.93 16.09
C GLY A 231 -12.77 -1.75 15.65
N LEU A 232 -13.27 -0.52 15.64
CA LEU A 232 -12.48 0.66 15.24
C LEU A 232 -11.27 0.81 16.18
N ARG A 233 -10.08 0.85 15.60
CA ARG A 233 -8.83 1.08 16.32
C ARG A 233 -8.64 2.58 16.54
N LEU A 234 -8.27 2.96 17.76
CA LEU A 234 -7.88 4.32 18.13
C LEU A 234 -6.68 4.23 19.07
N THR A 235 -5.55 4.82 18.71
CA THR A 235 -4.30 4.76 19.49
C THR A 235 -3.75 6.16 19.79
N GLY A 236 -2.96 6.26 20.86
CA GLY A 236 -2.36 7.50 21.32
C GLY A 236 -2.18 7.54 22.84
N PRO A 237 -1.26 8.39 23.34
CA PRO A 237 -0.88 8.41 24.74
C PRO A 237 -1.88 9.16 25.64
N ASP A 238 -2.84 9.89 25.06
CA ASP A 238 -3.77 10.71 25.82
C ASP A 238 -5.16 10.90 25.18
N ALA A 239 -6.07 11.53 25.92
CA ALA A 239 -7.43 11.76 25.44
C ALA A 239 -7.53 12.73 24.24
N ALA A 240 -6.50 13.54 23.97
CA ALA A 240 -6.52 14.49 22.86
C ALA A 240 -6.16 13.79 21.53
N SER A 241 -5.17 12.90 21.56
CA SER A 241 -4.80 12.01 20.45
C SER A 241 -5.92 11.00 20.16
N LEU A 242 -6.59 10.46 21.17
CA LEU A 242 -7.71 9.50 21.00
C LEU A 242 -9.04 10.09 20.49
N ARG A 243 -9.03 11.32 19.97
CA ARG A 243 -10.20 11.89 19.27
C ARG A 243 -10.37 11.20 17.92
N LEU A 244 -11.56 10.69 17.66
CA LEU A 244 -11.81 9.84 16.49
C LEU A 244 -11.38 10.56 15.21
N ALA A 245 -11.83 11.79 14.97
CA ALA A 245 -11.57 12.45 13.69
C ALA A 245 -10.09 12.74 13.41
N ARG A 246 -9.25 12.79 14.46
CA ARG A 246 -7.79 12.96 14.36
C ARG A 246 -7.06 11.65 14.13
N ASN A 247 -7.61 10.58 14.70
CA ASN A 247 -7.06 9.24 14.59
C ASN A 247 -7.44 8.51 13.28
N LEU A 248 -8.30 9.12 12.45
CA LEU A 248 -8.65 8.57 11.15
C LEU A 248 -7.81 9.29 10.10
N GLU A 249 -6.77 8.62 9.65
CA GLU A 249 -5.82 9.01 8.62
C GLU A 249 -6.20 8.33 7.30
N PRO A 250 -6.60 9.10 6.27
CA PRO A 250 -6.84 8.54 4.93
C PRO A 250 -5.58 8.48 4.07
N GLU A 251 -5.10 7.28 3.70
CA GLU A 251 -4.08 7.10 2.65
C GLU A 251 -4.70 6.79 1.29
N TYR A 252 -5.32 5.62 1.08
CA TYR A 252 -5.71 5.17 -0.27
C TYR A 252 -7.21 5.33 -0.61
N ILE A 253 -7.56 5.54 -1.89
CA ILE A 253 -8.96 5.66 -2.36
C ILE A 253 -9.23 4.76 -3.56
N THR A 254 -10.39 4.09 -3.58
CA THR A 254 -10.93 3.47 -4.79
C THR A 254 -12.36 3.91 -5.07
N VAL A 255 -12.71 4.03 -6.36
CA VAL A 255 -14.00 4.59 -6.81
C VAL A 255 -14.80 3.53 -7.54
N ALA A 256 -16.09 3.38 -7.17
CA ALA A 256 -17.00 2.49 -7.88
C ALA A 256 -17.12 2.89 -9.36
N ASP A 257 -17.39 1.91 -10.23
CA ASP A 257 -17.55 2.10 -11.68
C ASP A 257 -18.59 3.21 -12.04
N ASP A 258 -19.58 3.46 -11.18
CA ASP A 258 -20.60 4.50 -11.38
C ASP A 258 -20.15 5.93 -10.97
N GLY A 259 -18.99 6.07 -10.34
CA GLY A 259 -18.38 7.32 -9.88
C GLY A 259 -19.10 8.00 -8.71
N ARG A 260 -20.06 7.34 -8.04
CA ARG A 260 -20.89 7.94 -6.98
C ARG A 260 -20.45 7.59 -5.58
N THR A 261 -19.87 6.41 -5.42
CA THR A 261 -19.36 5.90 -4.15
C THR A 261 -17.87 5.67 -4.29
N ALA A 262 -17.12 6.02 -3.25
CA ALA A 262 -15.72 5.63 -3.11
C ALA A 262 -15.50 5.02 -1.73
N TRP A 263 -14.48 4.18 -1.63
CA TRP A 263 -13.95 3.66 -0.38
C TRP A 263 -12.58 4.25 -0.16
N VAL A 264 -12.25 4.44 1.11
CA VAL A 264 -11.03 5.11 1.56
C VAL A 264 -10.41 4.21 2.61
N ALA A 265 -9.15 3.84 2.45
CA ALA A 265 -8.37 3.16 3.48
C ALA A 265 -8.19 4.09 4.68
N LEU A 266 -8.19 3.49 5.88
CA LEU A 266 -7.86 4.14 7.15
C LEU A 266 -6.98 3.15 7.91
N GLN A 267 -5.73 2.99 7.47
CA GLN A 267 -4.88 1.85 7.79
C GLN A 267 -4.67 1.72 9.30
N GLU A 268 -4.21 2.77 9.98
CA GLU A 268 -3.92 2.83 11.42
C GLU A 268 -5.20 2.60 12.23
N ALA A 269 -6.36 2.95 11.67
CA ALA A 269 -7.66 2.77 12.32
C ALA A 269 -8.27 1.38 12.07
N ASN A 270 -7.63 0.52 11.27
CA ASN A 270 -8.12 -0.79 10.83
C ASN A 270 -9.56 -0.69 10.29
N ALA A 271 -9.80 0.25 9.38
CA ALA A 271 -11.13 0.58 8.89
C ALA A 271 -11.13 1.01 7.42
N LEU A 272 -12.32 1.02 6.80
CA LEU A 272 -12.58 1.79 5.58
C LEU A 272 -13.55 2.94 5.87
N ALA A 273 -13.44 4.04 5.13
CA ALA A 273 -14.50 5.04 5.05
C ALA A 273 -15.28 4.91 3.73
N ARG A 274 -16.59 5.10 3.78
CA ARG A 274 -17.43 5.21 2.56
C ARG A 274 -17.71 6.67 2.23
N LEU A 275 -17.29 7.13 1.06
CA LEU A 275 -17.52 8.47 0.55
C LEU A 275 -18.70 8.50 -0.43
N ASP A 276 -19.64 9.42 -0.20
CA ASP A 276 -20.58 9.87 -1.23
C ASP A 276 -19.92 11.00 -2.03
N VAL A 277 -19.45 10.66 -3.22
CA VAL A 277 -18.69 11.55 -4.12
C VAL A 277 -19.56 12.73 -4.56
N VAL A 278 -20.83 12.45 -4.89
CA VAL A 278 -21.77 13.46 -5.39
C VAL A 278 -22.05 14.51 -4.32
N ARG A 279 -22.27 14.09 -3.08
CA ARG A 279 -22.53 14.99 -1.94
C ARG A 279 -21.25 15.58 -1.37
N GLY A 280 -20.10 14.96 -1.60
CA GLY A 280 -18.78 15.33 -1.08
C GLY A 280 -18.70 15.15 0.43
N ARG A 281 -19.10 13.97 0.93
CA ARG A 281 -19.20 13.69 2.37
C ARG A 281 -18.92 12.21 2.60
N ILE A 282 -18.14 11.90 3.63
CA ILE A 282 -18.13 10.54 4.16
C ILE A 282 -19.59 10.22 4.57
N THR A 283 -19.96 8.94 4.54
CA THR A 283 -21.27 8.43 4.95
C THR A 283 -21.12 7.47 6.11
N ASP A 284 -20.18 6.54 6.01
CA ASP A 284 -19.90 5.51 7.00
C ASP A 284 -18.39 5.39 7.29
N VAL A 285 -18.08 4.95 8.51
CA VAL A 285 -16.77 4.38 8.90
C VAL A 285 -17.06 2.91 9.17
N LEU A 286 -16.29 2.04 8.56
CA LEU A 286 -16.49 0.60 8.46
C LEU A 286 -15.28 -0.09 9.12
N PRO A 287 -15.32 -0.32 10.44
CA PRO A 287 -14.26 -1.09 11.10
C PRO A 287 -14.14 -2.48 10.50
N LEU A 288 -12.90 -2.92 10.31
CA LEU A 288 -12.59 -4.19 9.67
C LEU A 288 -12.45 -5.32 10.70
N GLU A 289 -12.60 -6.56 10.22
CA GLU A 289 -12.45 -7.74 11.06
C GLU A 289 -10.98 -7.90 11.48
N ARG A 290 -10.77 -8.53 12.64
CA ARG A 290 -9.43 -8.95 13.09
C ARG A 290 -9.23 -10.42 12.75
N VAL A 291 -8.02 -10.81 12.38
CA VAL A 291 -7.69 -12.15 11.93
C VAL A 291 -7.14 -12.99 13.10
N ASP A 292 -7.76 -14.13 13.37
CA ASP A 292 -7.28 -15.05 14.41
C ASP A 292 -6.22 -16.00 13.82
N HIS A 293 -4.95 -15.71 14.09
CA HIS A 293 -3.82 -16.50 13.58
C HIS A 293 -3.68 -17.88 14.27
N SER A 294 -4.53 -18.20 15.24
CA SER A 294 -4.57 -19.55 15.83
C SER A 294 -5.36 -20.53 14.96
N ARG A 295 -6.05 -20.04 13.93
CA ARG A 295 -6.90 -20.84 13.05
C ARG A 295 -6.09 -21.51 11.94
N PRO A 296 -6.44 -22.76 11.56
CA PRO A 296 -5.83 -23.40 10.40
C PRO A 296 -6.04 -22.60 9.11
N GLY A 297 -4.97 -22.32 8.38
CA GLY A 297 -4.98 -21.52 7.16
C GLY A 297 -4.77 -20.02 7.38
N HIS A 298 -4.55 -19.59 8.61
CA HIS A 298 -4.19 -18.21 8.98
C HIS A 298 -2.91 -18.20 9.84
N GLY A 299 -2.05 -19.20 9.73
CA GLY A 299 -0.79 -19.19 10.46
C GLY A 299 0.13 -18.06 10.01
N ILE A 300 1.11 -17.73 10.84
CA ILE A 300 2.21 -16.83 10.47
C ILE A 300 3.54 -17.47 10.86
N ASP A 301 4.63 -17.00 10.27
CA ASP A 301 5.95 -17.17 10.87
C ASP A 301 6.26 -15.97 11.79
N PRO A 302 6.28 -16.14 13.12
CA PRO A 302 6.36 -15.00 14.05
C PRO A 302 7.79 -14.58 14.45
N SER A 303 8.83 -15.26 13.96
CA SER A 303 10.21 -15.07 14.42
C SER A 303 11.20 -15.11 13.27
N ASP A 304 12.21 -14.24 13.34
CA ASP A 304 13.42 -14.22 12.51
C ASP A 304 14.63 -14.87 13.23
N ARG A 305 14.40 -15.63 14.31
CA ARG A 305 15.45 -16.18 15.20
C ARG A 305 15.31 -17.67 15.52
N ASP A 306 14.41 -18.38 14.86
CA ASP A 306 14.30 -19.84 15.00
C ASP A 306 15.09 -20.61 13.90
N GLY A 307 15.45 -19.92 12.82
CA GLY A 307 16.24 -20.42 11.71
C GLY A 307 15.46 -21.33 10.76
N VAL A 308 14.13 -21.25 10.74
CA VAL A 308 13.25 -22.07 9.89
C VAL A 308 12.05 -21.25 9.41
N ALA A 309 11.55 -21.53 8.20
CA ALA A 309 10.29 -20.95 7.74
C ALA A 309 9.11 -21.71 8.37
N ASP A 310 8.65 -21.30 9.55
CA ASP A 310 7.63 -21.97 10.37
C ASP A 310 6.27 -21.25 10.34
N VAL A 311 5.64 -21.22 9.16
CA VAL A 311 4.27 -20.70 9.00
C VAL A 311 3.25 -21.58 9.71
N ARG A 312 2.91 -21.20 10.96
CA ARG A 312 2.12 -22.01 11.89
C ARG A 312 1.04 -21.21 12.63
N PRO A 313 0.00 -21.89 13.15
CA PRO A 313 -0.96 -21.23 14.00
C PRO A 313 -0.35 -20.73 15.32
N VAL A 314 -0.66 -19.50 15.71
CA VAL A 314 -0.17 -18.83 16.92
C VAL A 314 -1.28 -18.07 17.64
N PRO A 315 -1.20 -17.88 18.98
CA PRO A 315 -2.19 -17.15 19.76
C PRO A 315 -2.01 -15.62 19.59
N VAL A 316 -2.09 -15.16 18.35
CA VAL A 316 -1.93 -13.76 17.95
C VAL A 316 -3.13 -13.36 17.10
N THR A 317 -3.56 -12.12 17.24
CA THR A 317 -4.60 -11.52 16.42
C THR A 317 -3.97 -10.57 15.41
N GLY A 318 -4.17 -10.77 14.11
CA GLY A 318 -3.74 -9.84 13.07
C GLY A 318 -4.74 -8.71 12.89
N LEU A 319 -4.25 -7.50 12.63
CA LEU A 319 -5.05 -6.33 12.28
C LEU A 319 -5.06 -6.23 10.75
N GLN A 320 -6.22 -6.18 10.09
CA GLN A 320 -6.24 -6.16 8.61
C GLN A 320 -5.49 -4.95 8.04
N MET A 321 -5.78 -3.74 8.53
CA MET A 321 -5.02 -2.51 8.25
C MET A 321 -4.58 -2.40 6.79
N PRO A 322 -5.54 -2.22 5.86
CA PRO A 322 -5.21 -2.19 4.47
C PRO A 322 -4.60 -0.87 4.05
N ASP A 323 -3.50 -0.93 3.31
CA ASP A 323 -2.93 0.21 2.59
C ASP A 323 -3.63 0.32 1.21
N GLY A 324 -3.03 -0.29 0.17
CA GLY A 324 -3.57 -0.31 -1.17
C GLY A 324 -4.96 -0.95 -1.21
N ILE A 325 -5.90 -0.27 -1.87
CA ILE A 325 -7.24 -0.78 -2.15
C ILE A 325 -7.67 -0.57 -3.59
N ALA A 326 -8.37 -1.55 -4.15
CA ALA A 326 -8.90 -1.49 -5.50
C ALA A 326 -10.33 -2.07 -5.57
N SER A 327 -11.26 -1.38 -6.22
CA SER A 327 -12.64 -1.84 -6.36
C SER A 327 -12.96 -2.30 -7.78
N TYR A 328 -13.89 -3.24 -7.87
CA TYR A 328 -14.43 -3.71 -9.15
C TYR A 328 -15.89 -4.13 -8.99
N THR A 329 -16.65 -4.07 -10.07
CA THR A 329 -17.97 -4.68 -10.16
C THR A 329 -17.84 -6.12 -10.65
N ALA A 330 -18.29 -7.08 -9.83
CA ALA A 330 -18.27 -8.51 -10.17
C ALA A 330 -19.46 -8.89 -11.07
N ALA A 331 -19.49 -10.15 -11.51
CA ALA A 331 -20.54 -10.66 -12.42
C ALA A 331 -21.95 -10.66 -11.80
N ASP A 332 -22.07 -10.62 -10.47
CA ASP A 332 -23.35 -10.47 -9.77
C ASP A 332 -23.89 -9.03 -9.78
N GLY A 333 -23.10 -8.06 -10.27
CA GLY A 333 -23.45 -6.65 -10.35
C GLY A 333 -23.16 -5.85 -9.08
N GLU A 334 -22.60 -6.48 -8.05
CA GLU A 334 -22.21 -5.81 -6.81
C GLU A 334 -20.76 -5.33 -6.88
N THR A 335 -20.44 -4.27 -6.14
CA THR A 335 -19.07 -3.75 -6.01
C THR A 335 -18.36 -4.43 -4.84
N TYR A 336 -17.14 -4.86 -5.09
CA TYR A 336 -16.24 -5.43 -4.10
C TYR A 336 -14.95 -4.61 -4.04
N VAL A 337 -14.29 -4.63 -2.88
CA VAL A 337 -13.01 -3.96 -2.63
C VAL A 337 -11.96 -5.02 -2.32
N VAL A 338 -10.89 -5.07 -3.11
CA VAL A 338 -9.69 -5.84 -2.83
C VAL A 338 -8.79 -5.00 -1.95
N THR A 339 -8.23 -5.59 -0.90
CA THR A 339 -7.34 -4.90 0.04
C THR A 339 -6.03 -5.66 0.20
N ALA A 340 -4.92 -4.92 0.21
CA ALA A 340 -3.60 -5.41 0.57
C ALA A 340 -3.37 -5.10 2.06
N ASN A 341 -3.33 -6.14 2.90
CA ASN A 341 -3.43 -6.02 4.35
C ASN A 341 -2.04 -5.95 5.00
N GLU A 342 -1.35 -4.86 4.70
CA GLU A 342 0.05 -4.58 5.03
C GLU A 342 0.25 -4.32 6.53
N GLY A 343 -0.42 -3.28 7.04
CA GLY A 343 -0.36 -2.81 8.41
C GLY A 343 0.71 -1.76 8.66
N ASP A 344 0.31 -0.65 9.28
CA ASP A 344 1.26 0.38 9.71
C ASP A 344 0.97 0.87 11.14
N SER A 345 2.00 1.42 11.77
CA SER A 345 1.93 1.91 13.14
C SER A 345 1.47 3.35 13.18
N ARG A 346 0.84 3.75 14.30
CA ARG A 346 0.66 5.18 14.56
C ARG A 346 1.85 5.65 15.41
N ALA A 347 2.77 6.39 14.80
CA ALA A 347 3.95 6.91 15.47
C ALA A 347 4.16 8.42 15.26
N TRP A 348 4.94 9.05 16.14
CA TRP A 348 5.54 10.37 15.94
C TRP A 348 6.75 10.59 16.84
N GLY A 349 7.72 11.34 16.35
CA GLY A 349 9.03 11.49 16.98
C GLY A 349 9.90 10.27 16.75
N ASP A 350 11.09 10.27 17.36
CA ASP A 350 12.06 9.19 17.21
C ASP A 350 11.49 7.86 17.75
N GLU A 351 11.30 6.87 16.89
CA GLU A 351 10.62 5.61 17.22
C GLU A 351 11.42 4.71 18.17
N ASP A 352 12.74 4.82 18.18
CA ASP A 352 13.59 4.05 19.09
C ASP A 352 13.62 4.66 20.49
N THR A 353 13.46 5.98 20.57
CA THR A 353 13.62 6.75 21.82
C THR A 353 12.35 7.52 22.20
N TRP A 354 11.20 7.22 21.60
CA TRP A 354 9.97 8.02 21.73
C TRP A 354 9.55 8.24 23.18
N ARG A 355 9.85 7.27 24.05
CA ARG A 355 9.58 7.33 25.50
C ARG A 355 10.46 8.35 26.23
N GLU A 356 11.67 8.55 25.76
CA GLU A 356 12.65 9.49 26.30
C GLU A 356 12.47 10.88 25.71
N THR A 357 12.05 10.94 24.44
CA THR A 357 11.89 12.17 23.68
C THR A 357 10.47 12.75 23.79
N GLY A 358 9.45 12.01 24.25
CA GLY A 358 8.07 12.52 24.32
C GLY A 358 7.30 12.39 23.00
N GLY A 359 7.76 11.50 22.13
CA GLY A 359 7.00 10.98 20.99
C GLY A 359 5.97 9.93 21.41
N PHE A 360 5.53 9.13 20.44
CA PHE A 360 4.69 7.95 20.66
C PHE A 360 4.95 6.94 19.56
N SER A 361 4.93 5.66 19.92
CA SER A 361 4.69 4.58 18.97
C SER A 361 3.79 3.55 19.66
N ASP A 362 2.82 3.03 18.91
CA ASP A 362 1.99 1.93 19.37
C ASP A 362 2.63 0.55 19.16
N GLU A 363 3.84 0.50 18.61
CA GLU A 363 4.63 -0.71 18.45
C GLU A 363 5.44 -1.10 19.70
N ALA A 364 5.66 -2.40 19.85
CA ALA A 364 6.64 -2.96 20.75
C ALA A 364 7.03 -4.36 20.28
N ARG A 365 8.24 -4.83 20.63
CA ARG A 365 8.53 -6.27 20.55
C ARG A 365 7.79 -6.97 21.68
N ALA A 366 7.18 -8.12 21.41
CA ALA A 366 6.38 -8.82 22.41
C ALA A 366 7.20 -9.21 23.66
N LYS A 367 8.50 -9.48 23.53
CA LYS A 367 9.39 -9.78 24.67
C LYS A 367 9.67 -8.60 25.60
N ASP A 368 9.52 -7.37 25.10
CA ASP A 368 9.80 -6.14 25.87
C ASP A 368 8.59 -5.76 26.76
N LEU A 369 7.48 -6.50 26.68
CA LEU A 369 6.33 -6.33 27.56
C LEU A 369 6.71 -6.54 29.03
N GLY A 370 6.64 -5.46 29.81
CA GLY A 370 7.02 -5.43 31.22
C GLY A 370 8.32 -4.66 31.50
N ASP A 371 9.05 -4.31 30.45
CA ASP A 371 10.25 -3.48 30.48
C ASP A 371 9.96 -2.08 29.93
N ASP A 372 10.84 -1.11 30.22
CA ASP A 372 10.80 0.27 29.68
C ASP A 372 9.44 0.99 29.74
N GLY A 373 8.63 0.66 30.76
CA GLY A 373 7.32 1.26 30.98
C GLY A 373 6.17 0.61 30.20
N LEU A 374 6.43 -0.43 29.43
CA LEU A 374 5.40 -1.25 28.80
C LEU A 374 4.66 -2.09 29.85
N PRO A 375 3.32 -2.21 29.76
CA PRO A 375 2.57 -3.16 30.56
C PRO A 375 3.06 -4.60 30.31
N PRO A 376 3.23 -5.43 31.34
CA PRO A 376 3.66 -6.81 31.17
C PRO A 376 2.60 -7.63 30.44
N LEU A 377 2.99 -8.77 29.87
CA LEU A 377 2.02 -9.78 29.40
C LEU A 377 1.23 -10.35 30.60
N CYS A 378 -0.10 -10.43 30.48
CA CYS A 378 -0.94 -11.01 31.50
C CYS A 378 -0.59 -12.49 31.70
N ALA A 379 -0.49 -12.95 32.96
CA ALA A 379 -0.21 -14.36 33.26
C ALA A 379 -1.28 -15.35 32.76
N THR A 380 -2.46 -14.83 32.36
CA THR A 380 -3.56 -15.61 31.77
C THR A 380 -3.60 -15.54 30.25
N SER A 381 -2.71 -14.76 29.62
CA SER A 381 -2.63 -14.65 28.17
C SER A 381 -2.38 -16.02 27.55
N PRO A 382 -3.03 -16.35 26.42
CA PRO A 382 -2.70 -17.54 25.64
C PRO A 382 -1.25 -17.56 25.12
N ALA A 383 -0.57 -16.40 25.06
CA ALA A 383 0.84 -16.27 24.71
C ALA A 383 1.79 -16.40 25.93
N ALA A 384 1.28 -16.63 27.15
CA ALA A 384 2.11 -16.73 28.34
C ALA A 384 3.15 -17.86 28.21
N GLY A 385 4.43 -17.52 28.43
CA GLY A 385 5.55 -18.46 28.30
C GLY A 385 6.02 -18.70 26.87
N ARG A 386 5.64 -17.82 25.92
CA ARG A 386 6.00 -17.91 24.49
C ARG A 386 6.81 -16.72 23.97
N LEU A 387 7.32 -15.88 24.87
CA LEU A 387 8.05 -14.65 24.53
C LEU A 387 9.56 -14.86 24.34
N ASP A 388 9.99 -16.09 24.10
CA ASP A 388 11.38 -16.35 23.71
C ASP A 388 11.61 -15.86 22.27
N ASP A 389 12.85 -15.43 21.94
CA ASP A 389 13.18 -14.86 20.63
C ASP A 389 12.80 -15.78 19.46
N ALA A 390 12.95 -17.10 19.63
CA ALA A 390 12.62 -18.13 18.63
C ALA A 390 11.12 -18.54 18.59
N ASP A 391 10.23 -17.85 19.32
CA ASP A 391 8.77 -18.02 19.21
C ASP A 391 8.09 -16.67 18.98
N LEU A 392 7.39 -16.09 19.96
CA LEU A 392 6.68 -14.82 19.77
C LEU A 392 7.49 -13.61 20.23
N GLY A 393 8.64 -13.80 20.88
CA GLY A 393 9.35 -12.72 21.58
C GLY A 393 9.76 -11.57 20.67
N ARG A 394 10.13 -11.86 19.43
CA ARG A 394 10.53 -10.84 18.45
C ARG A 394 9.39 -10.27 17.65
N LEU A 395 8.21 -10.89 17.65
CA LEU A 395 7.07 -10.37 16.93
C LEU A 395 6.78 -8.92 17.35
N THR A 396 6.77 -8.02 16.37
CA THR A 396 6.34 -6.63 16.54
C THR A 396 4.83 -6.62 16.69
N ILE A 397 4.35 -6.05 17.79
CA ILE A 397 2.95 -6.05 18.18
C ILE A 397 2.47 -4.65 18.51
N SER A 398 1.18 -4.42 18.32
CA SER A 398 0.52 -3.26 18.88
C SER A 398 0.22 -3.51 20.36
N TRP A 399 0.98 -2.87 21.25
CA TRP A 399 0.80 -3.03 22.69
C TRP A 399 -0.53 -2.47 23.22
N PRO A 400 -1.12 -1.36 22.70
CA PRO A 400 -2.37 -0.83 23.24
C PRO A 400 -3.60 -1.67 22.87
N ASP A 401 -3.63 -2.31 21.71
CA ASP A 401 -4.78 -3.13 21.25
C ASP A 401 -5.05 -4.35 22.14
N GLY A 402 -3.99 -4.87 22.76
CA GLY A 402 -4.06 -6.02 23.65
C GLY A 402 -4.35 -5.69 25.11
N LEU A 403 -4.46 -4.43 25.50
CA LEU A 403 -4.52 -4.06 26.92
C LEU A 403 -5.78 -4.60 27.61
N SER A 404 -5.57 -5.13 28.81
CA SER A 404 -6.65 -5.43 29.74
C SER A 404 -7.48 -4.18 30.07
N ALA A 405 -8.74 -4.37 30.43
CA ALA A 405 -9.67 -3.26 30.70
C ALA A 405 -9.24 -2.32 31.85
N ASP A 406 -8.38 -2.78 32.75
CA ASP A 406 -7.80 -1.95 33.81
C ASP A 406 -6.39 -1.42 33.47
N GLY A 407 -5.88 -1.73 32.27
CA GLY A 407 -4.60 -1.29 31.73
C GLY A 407 -3.38 -1.90 32.43
N SER A 408 -3.55 -2.93 33.27
CA SER A 408 -2.46 -3.45 34.11
C SER A 408 -1.50 -4.40 33.39
N CYS A 409 -1.96 -5.03 32.31
CA CYS A 409 -1.18 -5.95 31.49
C CYS A 409 -1.78 -6.09 30.08
N VAL A 410 -0.99 -6.59 29.13
CA VAL A 410 -1.43 -6.98 27.77
C VAL A 410 -2.01 -8.39 27.83
N GLN A 411 -3.28 -8.54 27.49
CA GLN A 411 -4.03 -9.81 27.53
C GLN A 411 -3.81 -10.64 26.26
N ASP A 412 -3.87 -9.99 25.10
CA ASP A 412 -3.80 -10.64 23.79
C ASP A 412 -2.81 -9.90 22.88
N LEU A 413 -1.94 -10.64 22.18
CA LEU A 413 -0.98 -10.04 21.25
C LEU A 413 -1.68 -9.70 19.93
N HIS A 414 -1.43 -8.49 19.43
CA HIS A 414 -1.95 -8.01 18.16
C HIS A 414 -0.81 -7.69 17.21
N ALA A 415 -0.71 -8.37 16.07
CA ALA A 415 0.30 -8.09 15.05
C ALA A 415 -0.23 -7.06 14.04
N TYR A 416 0.67 -6.23 13.50
CA TYR A 416 0.39 -5.35 12.39
C TYR A 416 0.20 -6.16 11.11
N GLY A 417 -0.79 -5.75 10.32
CA GLY A 417 -1.18 -6.47 9.13
C GLY A 417 -1.85 -7.81 9.43
N SER A 418 -2.47 -8.35 8.40
CA SER A 418 -2.89 -9.76 8.43
C SER A 418 -2.08 -10.62 7.47
N ARG A 419 -1.05 -10.02 6.84
CA ARG A 419 -0.13 -10.67 5.89
C ARG A 419 -0.84 -11.31 4.70
N SER A 420 -2.00 -10.76 4.35
CA SER A 420 -2.97 -11.34 3.45
C SER A 420 -3.52 -10.33 2.44
N VAL A 421 -4.25 -10.84 1.46
CA VAL A 421 -5.11 -10.03 0.59
C VAL A 421 -6.55 -10.45 0.86
N SER A 422 -7.44 -9.48 1.03
CA SER A 422 -8.87 -9.74 1.23
C SER A 422 -9.71 -9.22 0.07
N VAL A 423 -10.91 -9.79 -0.09
CA VAL A 423 -12.01 -9.22 -0.88
C VAL A 423 -13.14 -8.91 0.08
N LEU A 424 -13.56 -7.66 0.11
CA LEU A 424 -14.62 -7.13 0.96
C LEU A 424 -15.87 -6.80 0.14
N ASP A 425 -17.05 -6.95 0.75
CA ASP A 425 -18.28 -6.39 0.20
C ASP A 425 -18.31 -4.86 0.34
N ALA A 426 -19.31 -4.21 -0.27
CA ALA A 426 -19.46 -2.76 -0.21
C ALA A 426 -19.52 -2.21 1.23
N ASP A 427 -20.01 -3.00 2.21
CA ASP A 427 -20.12 -2.65 3.64
C ASP A 427 -18.85 -2.98 4.45
N GLY A 428 -17.76 -3.37 3.80
CA GLY A 428 -16.49 -3.69 4.46
C GLY A 428 -16.46 -5.06 5.13
N ARG A 429 -17.41 -5.96 4.83
CA ARG A 429 -17.37 -7.33 5.36
C ARG A 429 -16.49 -8.21 4.50
N THR A 430 -15.62 -9.00 5.12
CA THR A 430 -14.76 -9.93 4.41
C THR A 430 -15.58 -11.04 3.74
N VAL A 431 -15.44 -11.13 2.42
CA VAL A 431 -16.07 -12.15 1.56
C VAL A 431 -15.10 -13.30 1.33
N TRP A 432 -13.82 -12.97 1.17
CA TRP A 432 -12.71 -13.90 0.99
C TRP A 432 -11.42 -13.29 1.56
N ASP A 433 -10.52 -14.14 2.05
CA ASP A 433 -9.20 -13.75 2.56
C ASP A 433 -8.17 -14.84 2.22
N SER A 434 -6.95 -14.43 1.85
CA SER A 434 -5.88 -15.36 1.50
C SER A 434 -5.31 -16.10 2.72
N GLY A 435 -5.52 -15.62 3.94
CA GLY A 435 -4.87 -16.14 5.14
C GLY A 435 -3.37 -16.31 4.92
N ASP A 436 -2.85 -17.49 5.29
CA ASP A 436 -1.42 -17.81 5.23
C ASP A 436 -0.88 -18.15 3.82
N GLN A 437 -1.67 -17.95 2.77
CA GLN A 437 -1.33 -18.42 1.43
C GLN A 437 -0.18 -17.63 0.78
N LEU A 438 -0.05 -16.33 1.05
CA LEU A 438 1.08 -15.53 0.55
C LEU A 438 2.39 -15.97 1.19
N GLU A 439 2.41 -16.10 2.50
CA GLU A 439 3.62 -16.51 3.24
C GLU A 439 4.06 -17.93 2.87
N ARG A 440 3.11 -18.86 2.73
CA ARG A 440 3.40 -20.21 2.21
C ARG A 440 3.88 -20.20 0.77
N LEU A 441 3.43 -19.27 -0.06
CA LEU A 441 3.87 -19.13 -1.44
C LEU A 441 5.32 -18.63 -1.48
N VAL A 442 5.66 -17.60 -0.69
CA VAL A 442 7.03 -17.09 -0.56
C VAL A 442 7.97 -18.18 -0.05
N ALA A 443 7.59 -18.91 1.02
CA ALA A 443 8.39 -20.01 1.56
C ALA A 443 8.68 -21.12 0.53
N GLN A 444 7.74 -21.37 -0.39
CA GLN A 444 7.91 -22.36 -1.46
C GLN A 444 8.73 -21.82 -2.63
N ALA A 445 8.53 -20.56 -3.00
CA ALA A 445 9.14 -19.94 -4.16
C ALA A 445 10.60 -19.53 -3.90
N LEU A 446 10.87 -19.03 -2.68
CA LEU A 446 12.12 -18.40 -2.28
C LEU A 446 12.58 -18.95 -0.91
N PRO A 447 12.84 -20.26 -0.76
CA PRO A 447 13.13 -20.86 0.54
C PRO A 447 14.40 -20.30 1.21
N ASP A 448 15.38 -19.84 0.44
CA ASP A 448 16.63 -19.26 0.96
C ASP A 448 16.52 -17.75 1.26
N PHE A 449 15.41 -17.11 0.86
CA PHE A 449 15.12 -15.68 1.01
C PHE A 449 13.68 -15.46 1.48
N PHE A 450 13.18 -16.41 2.26
CA PHE A 450 11.81 -16.39 2.77
C PHE A 450 11.63 -15.14 3.64
N ASN A 451 10.55 -14.37 3.44
CA ASN A 451 10.29 -13.12 4.16
C ASN A 451 11.53 -12.20 4.26
N SER A 452 12.26 -12.04 3.15
CA SER A 452 13.39 -11.11 3.06
C SER A 452 12.94 -9.66 3.11
N ASP A 453 13.83 -8.77 3.54
CA ASP A 453 13.68 -7.32 3.47
C ASP A 453 13.90 -6.79 2.03
N HIS A 454 13.40 -5.59 1.72
CA HIS A 454 13.67 -4.91 0.46
C HIS A 454 15.09 -4.32 0.40
N GLU A 455 15.66 -3.89 1.52
CA GLU A 455 16.99 -3.28 1.58
C GLU A 455 18.06 -4.36 1.81
N GLU A 456 17.75 -5.44 2.51
CA GLU A 456 18.67 -6.54 2.74
C GLU A 456 18.09 -7.89 2.26
N ALA A 457 18.81 -8.57 1.37
CA ALA A 457 18.41 -9.87 0.84
C ALA A 457 18.83 -11.02 1.78
N THR A 458 18.01 -11.32 2.79
CA THR A 458 18.29 -12.37 3.79
C THR A 458 17.14 -13.35 3.99
N PHE A 459 17.48 -14.51 4.55
CA PHE A 459 16.47 -15.44 5.04
C PHE A 459 15.83 -14.86 6.31
N ASP A 460 14.50 -14.76 6.30
CA ASP A 460 13.62 -14.61 7.46
C ASP A 460 13.59 -13.22 8.12
N GLY A 461 14.22 -12.22 7.49
CA GLY A 461 14.41 -10.88 8.06
C GLY A 461 13.14 -10.09 8.38
N ARG A 462 11.97 -10.46 7.83
CA ARG A 462 10.67 -9.80 8.05
C ARG A 462 9.64 -10.64 8.77
N SER A 463 9.94 -11.88 9.16
CA SER A 463 8.98 -12.76 9.84
C SER A 463 8.57 -12.23 11.22
N ASP A 464 9.48 -11.57 11.92
CA ASP A 464 9.18 -10.90 13.18
C ASP A 464 8.33 -9.61 13.02
N ASN A 465 8.11 -9.14 11.80
CA ASN A 465 7.32 -7.93 11.50
C ASN A 465 6.03 -8.29 10.72
N LYS A 466 5.91 -7.88 9.45
CA LYS A 466 4.69 -8.01 8.65
C LYS A 466 4.84 -9.08 7.53
N GLY A 467 5.94 -9.85 7.54
CA GLY A 467 6.14 -11.06 6.73
C GLY A 467 6.23 -10.80 5.22
N PRO A 468 5.31 -11.33 4.38
CA PRO A 468 5.30 -11.07 2.93
C PRO A 468 4.93 -9.64 2.52
N GLU A 469 4.24 -8.89 3.39
CA GLU A 469 3.95 -7.45 3.23
C GLU A 469 3.28 -7.08 1.90
N PRO A 470 2.02 -7.49 1.69
CA PRO A 470 1.24 -7.01 0.56
C PRO A 470 0.83 -5.56 0.80
N GLU A 471 1.21 -4.66 -0.09
CA GLU A 471 1.09 -3.19 0.07
C GLU A 471 0.27 -2.58 -1.07
N GLY A 472 0.83 -2.52 -2.28
CA GLY A 472 0.11 -2.06 -3.45
C GLY A 472 -0.88 -3.09 -4.01
N VAL A 473 -2.08 -2.65 -4.43
CA VAL A 473 -3.00 -3.48 -5.23
C VAL A 473 -3.72 -2.68 -6.32
N THR A 474 -3.79 -3.26 -7.52
CA THR A 474 -4.66 -2.78 -8.61
C THR A 474 -5.45 -3.93 -9.22
N VAL A 475 -6.53 -3.62 -9.93
CA VAL A 475 -7.37 -4.62 -10.62
C VAL A 475 -7.49 -4.31 -12.10
N GLY A 476 -7.50 -5.35 -12.92
CA GLY A 476 -7.64 -5.25 -14.37
C GLY A 476 -8.64 -6.24 -14.94
N ARG A 477 -9.46 -5.79 -15.90
CA ARG A 477 -10.32 -6.65 -16.71
C ARG A 477 -9.56 -7.15 -17.93
N VAL A 478 -9.58 -8.45 -18.16
CA VAL A 478 -8.87 -9.11 -19.27
C VAL A 478 -9.81 -10.06 -19.98
N THR A 479 -9.89 -9.93 -21.31
CA THR A 479 -10.59 -10.91 -22.14
C THR A 479 -9.68 -12.11 -22.41
N THR A 480 -10.04 -13.28 -21.92
CA THR A 480 -9.30 -14.54 -22.09
C THR A 480 -9.36 -15.06 -23.53
N ALA A 481 -8.55 -16.09 -23.84
CA ALA A 481 -8.53 -16.71 -25.17
C ALA A 481 -9.89 -17.33 -25.57
N SER A 482 -10.72 -17.67 -24.56
CA SER A 482 -12.08 -18.17 -24.75
C SER A 482 -13.10 -17.07 -25.08
N GLY A 483 -12.72 -15.80 -24.93
CA GLY A 483 -13.60 -14.63 -25.06
C GLY A 483 -14.37 -14.29 -23.78
N GLU A 484 -14.07 -14.95 -22.66
CA GLU A 484 -14.60 -14.61 -21.34
C GLU A 484 -13.83 -13.42 -20.75
N GLU A 485 -14.55 -12.43 -20.23
CA GLU A 485 -13.96 -11.35 -19.44
C GLU A 485 -13.72 -11.82 -18.00
N ARG A 486 -12.51 -11.62 -17.50
CA ARG A 486 -12.10 -11.93 -16.14
C ARG A 486 -11.48 -10.73 -15.45
N VAL A 487 -11.58 -10.71 -14.13
CA VAL A 487 -10.99 -9.68 -13.29
C VAL A 487 -9.80 -10.28 -12.57
N TYR A 488 -8.63 -9.65 -12.72
CA TYR A 488 -7.41 -10.03 -12.02
C TYR A 488 -7.00 -8.92 -11.05
N ALA A 489 -6.62 -9.31 -9.83
CA ALA A 489 -5.93 -8.45 -8.89
C ALA A 489 -4.42 -8.67 -9.02
N PHE A 490 -3.68 -7.57 -9.00
CA PHE A 490 -2.22 -7.52 -9.03
C PHE A 490 -1.76 -6.89 -7.72
N VAL A 491 -1.02 -7.65 -6.91
CA VAL A 491 -0.62 -7.27 -5.55
C VAL A 491 0.90 -7.18 -5.50
N GLY A 492 1.44 -6.02 -5.16
CA GLY A 492 2.86 -5.83 -4.84
C GLY A 492 3.19 -6.42 -3.47
N LEU A 493 4.32 -7.12 -3.36
CA LEU A 493 4.90 -7.49 -2.07
C LEU A 493 6.10 -6.58 -1.83
N GLU A 494 5.95 -5.59 -0.96
CA GLU A 494 6.91 -4.48 -0.77
C GLU A 494 8.32 -5.01 -0.47
N ARG A 495 8.44 -5.80 0.62
CA ARG A 495 9.74 -6.23 1.15
C ARG A 495 10.42 -7.26 0.27
N VAL A 496 9.90 -8.49 0.26
CA VAL A 496 10.52 -9.59 -0.50
C VAL A 496 10.51 -9.33 -2.01
N GLY A 497 9.60 -8.48 -2.48
CA GLY A 497 9.49 -8.04 -3.86
C GLY A 497 8.57 -8.91 -4.72
N GLY A 498 8.26 -8.37 -5.90
CA GLY A 498 7.47 -9.03 -6.94
C GLY A 498 5.97 -8.77 -6.84
N VAL A 499 5.26 -9.34 -7.83
CA VAL A 499 3.81 -9.18 -7.99
C VAL A 499 3.12 -10.54 -7.93
N VAL A 500 2.12 -10.64 -7.07
CA VAL A 500 1.19 -11.77 -7.01
C VAL A 500 -0.06 -11.44 -7.84
N VAL A 501 -0.48 -12.37 -8.68
CA VAL A 501 -1.68 -12.26 -9.52
C VAL A 501 -2.73 -13.23 -9.00
N GLY A 502 -3.93 -12.70 -8.72
CA GLY A 502 -5.11 -13.48 -8.34
C GLY A 502 -6.27 -13.26 -9.32
N ASP A 503 -6.95 -14.32 -9.74
CA ASP A 503 -8.23 -14.24 -10.43
C ASP A 503 -9.32 -13.97 -9.39
N VAL A 504 -9.89 -12.76 -9.41
CA VAL A 504 -10.95 -12.29 -8.50
C VAL A 504 -12.30 -12.21 -9.20
N THR A 505 -12.47 -12.85 -10.36
CA THR A 505 -13.72 -12.81 -11.13
C THR A 505 -14.93 -13.27 -10.30
N ASP A 506 -14.75 -14.33 -9.50
CA ASP A 506 -15.69 -14.68 -8.43
C ASP A 506 -15.10 -14.20 -7.08
N PRO A 507 -15.71 -13.18 -6.43
CA PRO A 507 -15.21 -12.63 -5.17
C PRO A 507 -15.19 -13.65 -4.02
N ARG A 508 -15.90 -14.78 -4.15
CA ARG A 508 -15.97 -15.86 -3.15
C ARG A 508 -15.05 -17.03 -3.46
N ASP A 509 -14.45 -17.07 -4.65
CA ASP A 509 -13.55 -18.13 -5.11
C ASP A 509 -12.33 -17.53 -5.81
N VAL A 510 -11.57 -16.71 -5.09
CA VAL A 510 -10.33 -16.11 -5.59
C VAL A 510 -9.28 -17.20 -5.79
N ARG A 511 -8.56 -17.16 -6.92
CA ARG A 511 -7.56 -18.19 -7.28
C ARG A 511 -6.21 -17.59 -7.61
N PHE A 512 -5.14 -18.20 -7.11
CA PHE A 512 -3.78 -17.92 -7.53
C PHE A 512 -3.60 -18.08 -9.04
N VAL A 513 -2.87 -17.16 -9.66
CA VAL A 513 -2.48 -17.22 -11.08
C VAL A 513 -0.97 -17.28 -11.22
N GLN A 514 -0.25 -16.31 -10.66
CA GLN A 514 1.21 -16.21 -10.79
C GLN A 514 1.82 -15.42 -9.63
N TYR A 515 3.06 -15.73 -9.27
CA TYR A 515 3.95 -14.87 -8.52
C TYR A 515 5.21 -14.65 -9.35
N LEU A 516 5.44 -13.40 -9.75
CA LEU A 516 6.59 -12.96 -10.52
C LEU A 516 7.42 -12.00 -9.67
N ASN A 517 8.61 -12.44 -9.26
CA ASN A 517 9.60 -11.61 -8.59
C ASN A 517 10.83 -11.43 -9.50
N PRO A 518 10.99 -10.27 -10.15
CA PRO A 518 12.08 -9.99 -11.07
C PRO A 518 13.37 -9.49 -10.39
N ARG A 519 13.45 -9.51 -9.05
CA ARG A 519 14.66 -9.17 -8.29
C ARG A 519 15.77 -10.23 -8.49
N ASP A 520 17.02 -9.80 -8.44
CA ASP A 520 18.19 -10.68 -8.25
C ASP A 520 18.59 -10.66 -6.77
N LEU A 521 18.10 -11.63 -6.01
CA LEU A 521 18.37 -11.77 -4.56
C LEU A 521 19.82 -12.19 -4.25
N SER A 522 20.66 -12.42 -5.27
CA SER A 522 22.09 -12.68 -5.06
C SER A 522 22.94 -11.40 -5.06
N VAL A 523 22.35 -10.26 -5.41
CA VAL A 523 23.00 -8.95 -5.37
C VAL A 523 22.83 -8.37 -3.98
N ASP A 524 23.96 -7.93 -3.42
CA ASP A 524 24.00 -7.22 -2.14
C ASP A 524 23.37 -5.83 -2.29
N THR A 525 22.43 -5.51 -1.39
CA THR A 525 21.70 -4.24 -1.36
C THR A 525 21.72 -3.60 0.03
N GLU A 526 22.41 -4.23 1.00
CA GLU A 526 22.43 -3.79 2.40
C GLU A 526 22.94 -2.35 2.50
N VAL A 527 22.10 -1.44 2.99
CA VAL A 527 22.48 -0.06 3.22
C VAL A 527 23.45 0.05 4.40
N ASP A 528 24.48 0.88 4.25
CA ASP A 528 25.39 1.18 5.35
C ASP A 528 24.81 2.26 6.30
N ASP A 529 25.55 2.55 7.38
CA ASP A 529 25.15 3.56 8.39
C ASP A 529 24.98 4.99 7.82
N ASP A 530 25.36 5.25 6.56
CA ASP A 530 25.20 6.52 5.85
C ASP A 530 24.02 6.48 4.85
N ASP A 531 23.12 5.49 4.95
CA ASP A 531 21.98 5.23 4.06
C ASP A 531 22.41 5.07 2.59
N GLN A 532 23.63 4.57 2.35
CA GLN A 532 24.13 4.35 0.99
C GLN A 532 24.11 2.86 0.64
N PRO A 533 23.55 2.49 -0.53
CA PRO A 533 23.64 1.13 -1.01
C PRO A 533 25.06 0.81 -1.50
N PRO A 534 25.43 -0.48 -1.57
CA PRO A 534 26.73 -0.90 -2.07
C PRO A 534 26.89 -0.64 -3.57
N ALA A 535 28.12 -0.49 -4.04
CA ALA A 535 28.37 -0.28 -5.47
C ALA A 535 27.89 -1.47 -6.32
N GLY A 536 27.02 -1.20 -7.32
CA GLY A 536 26.46 -2.21 -8.20
C GLY A 536 25.13 -2.80 -7.74
N TRP A 537 24.50 -2.23 -6.71
CA TRP A 537 23.16 -2.57 -6.23
C TRP A 537 22.12 -2.57 -7.35
N GLU A 538 22.30 -1.77 -8.41
CA GLU A 538 21.35 -1.64 -9.52
C GLU A 538 21.14 -2.98 -10.26
N ALA A 539 22.09 -3.90 -10.15
CA ALA A 539 21.98 -5.25 -10.69
C ALA A 539 20.87 -6.08 -10.00
N ALA A 540 20.44 -5.69 -8.80
CA ALA A 540 19.36 -6.34 -8.06
C ALA A 540 18.00 -6.18 -8.74
N GLY A 541 17.82 -5.16 -9.59
CA GLY A 541 16.57 -4.95 -10.32
C GLY A 541 15.52 -4.19 -9.49
N ASP A 542 14.37 -4.83 -9.24
CA ASP A 542 13.18 -4.19 -8.64
C ASP A 542 13.09 -4.49 -7.14
N LEU A 543 13.05 -3.45 -6.31
CA LEU A 543 12.94 -3.50 -4.84
C LEU A 543 11.85 -2.51 -4.36
N GLY A 544 10.97 -2.94 -3.46
CA GLY A 544 9.87 -2.11 -2.93
C GLY A 544 8.73 -1.83 -3.92
N PRO A 545 8.01 -2.83 -4.48
CA PRO A 545 6.87 -2.58 -5.36
C PRO A 545 5.71 -1.86 -4.65
N GLU A 546 5.63 -0.54 -4.89
CA GLU A 546 4.73 0.39 -4.20
C GLU A 546 3.45 0.64 -5.01
N GLY A 547 3.52 1.51 -6.03
CA GLY A 547 2.43 1.86 -6.91
C GLY A 547 2.29 0.92 -8.10
N LEU A 548 1.06 0.46 -8.36
CA LEU A 548 0.73 -0.38 -9.52
C LEU A 548 -0.36 0.26 -10.39
N ALA A 549 -0.10 0.37 -11.69
CA ALA A 549 -1.08 0.82 -12.68
C ALA A 549 -1.34 -0.24 -13.74
N PHE A 550 -2.58 -0.75 -13.79
CA PHE A 550 -3.02 -1.61 -14.88
C PHE A 550 -3.36 -0.77 -16.12
N VAL A 551 -2.79 -1.14 -17.27
CA VAL A 551 -3.06 -0.52 -18.57
C VAL A 551 -3.83 -1.50 -19.43
N ALA A 552 -5.07 -1.16 -19.78
CA ALA A 552 -5.92 -1.99 -20.60
C ALA A 552 -5.34 -2.21 -22.01
N ALA A 553 -5.81 -3.26 -22.70
CA ALA A 553 -5.29 -3.63 -24.02
C ALA A 553 -5.48 -2.55 -25.09
N GLU A 554 -6.55 -1.75 -24.98
CA GLU A 554 -6.88 -0.62 -25.84
C GLU A 554 -6.03 0.62 -25.58
N ASP A 555 -5.52 0.75 -24.37
CA ASP A 555 -4.71 1.89 -23.90
C ASP A 555 -3.20 1.63 -24.02
N SER A 556 -2.84 0.36 -24.21
CA SER A 556 -1.47 -0.10 -24.29
C SER A 556 -0.75 0.35 -25.58
N PRO A 557 0.56 0.71 -25.49
CA PRO A 557 1.40 0.90 -26.67
C PRO A 557 1.63 -0.41 -27.46
N LEU A 558 1.32 -1.57 -26.87
CA LEU A 558 1.32 -2.87 -27.55
C LEU A 558 -0.13 -3.24 -27.96
N PRO A 559 -0.45 -3.26 -29.27
CA PRO A 559 -1.81 -3.51 -29.71
C PRO A 559 -2.38 -4.83 -29.18
N GLY A 560 -3.44 -4.74 -28.37
CA GLY A 560 -4.16 -5.90 -27.84
C GLY A 560 -3.48 -6.60 -26.65
N VAL A 561 -2.42 -6.01 -26.08
CA VAL A 561 -1.67 -6.60 -24.95
C VAL A 561 -1.77 -5.65 -23.75
N PRO A 562 -2.51 -5.99 -22.69
CA PRO A 562 -2.51 -5.22 -21.46
C PRO A 562 -1.10 -5.16 -20.83
N LEU A 563 -0.84 -4.09 -20.10
CA LEU A 563 0.40 -3.93 -19.32
C LEU A 563 0.07 -3.74 -17.84
N LEU A 564 1.07 -3.99 -16.99
CA LEU A 564 1.11 -3.55 -15.61
C LEU A 564 2.38 -2.72 -15.44
N VAL A 565 2.23 -1.47 -15.00
CA VAL A 565 3.34 -0.58 -14.63
C VAL A 565 3.52 -0.66 -13.12
N VAL A 566 4.75 -0.85 -12.67
CA VAL A 566 5.10 -0.99 -11.25
C VAL A 566 6.18 0.03 -10.91
N GLY A 567 5.88 0.93 -9.97
CA GLY A 567 6.88 1.74 -9.27
C GLY A 567 7.56 0.89 -8.21
N ASN A 568 8.88 1.00 -8.10
CA ASN A 568 9.66 0.27 -7.12
C ASN A 568 10.48 1.31 -6.34
N GLU A 569 10.02 1.65 -5.16
CA GLU A 569 10.42 2.86 -4.45
C GLU A 569 11.86 2.80 -3.94
N VAL A 570 12.31 1.63 -3.48
CA VAL A 570 13.67 1.42 -2.97
C VAL A 570 14.68 1.37 -4.10
N SER A 571 14.38 0.72 -5.23
CA SER A 571 15.31 0.68 -6.37
C SER A 571 15.21 1.89 -7.30
N GLY A 572 14.23 2.77 -7.11
CA GLY A 572 13.92 3.86 -8.02
C GLY A 572 13.64 3.39 -9.46
N THR A 573 13.15 2.15 -9.61
CA THR A 573 12.87 1.55 -10.92
C THR A 573 11.39 1.62 -11.26
N THR A 574 11.10 1.89 -12.52
CA THR A 574 9.74 1.76 -13.07
C THR A 574 9.74 0.63 -14.08
N THR A 575 9.01 -0.43 -13.78
CA THR A 575 9.00 -1.66 -14.57
C THR A 575 7.68 -1.80 -15.32
N LEU A 576 7.76 -2.03 -16.62
CA LEU A 576 6.62 -2.38 -17.45
C LEU A 576 6.60 -3.90 -17.61
N LEU A 577 5.48 -4.50 -17.19
CA LEU A 577 5.19 -5.91 -17.33
C LEU A 577 4.13 -6.08 -18.42
N ARG A 578 4.35 -7.01 -19.36
CA ARG A 578 3.30 -7.42 -20.31
C ARG A 578 2.42 -8.48 -19.69
N LEU A 579 1.12 -8.44 -19.96
CA LEU A 579 0.18 -9.48 -19.58
C LEU A 579 -0.29 -10.24 -20.83
N ASP A 580 0.23 -11.45 -21.00
CA ASP A 580 -0.14 -12.33 -22.11
C ASP A 580 -1.34 -13.20 -21.74
N VAL A 581 -2.34 -13.24 -22.59
CA VAL A 581 -3.42 -14.23 -22.50
C VAL A 581 -2.91 -15.57 -23.02
N THR A 582 -2.90 -16.58 -22.16
CA THR A 582 -2.46 -17.94 -22.45
C THR A 582 -3.67 -18.85 -22.72
N GLY A 583 -3.49 -19.87 -23.56
CA GLY A 583 -4.56 -20.78 -24.00
C GLY A 583 -4.19 -22.25 -23.90
#